data_AF-A0A0T1XIE9-F1
#
_entry.id   AF-A0A0T1XIE9-F1
#
_cell.length_a   1.000
_cell.length_b   1.000
_cell.length_c   1.000
_cell.angle_alpha   90.00
_cell.angle_beta   90.00
_cell.angle_gamma   90.00
#
_symmetry.space_group_name_H-M   'P 1'
#
loop_
_entity.id
_entity.type
_entity.pdbx_description
1 polymer ?
#
loop_
_entity_poly.entity_id
_entity_poly.type
_entity_poly.pdbx_seq_one_letter_code
_entity_poly.pdbx_strand_id
1 'polypeptide(L)'
;MRIGFLVWNTFQVGHFAEIMRQFDEPDVIFINRDVSGLKNFDPQWLTRYGAYSRFIRETDLASLDGEYDAILAQFTPPLSKRWKKTKLVMCQYSMAKPKTAYNARWLASDLGLVYGGFSDNIIGKMCPTVLCGNARFDPLFEKRLDSEFLGPVDKVGLQIT
;
A
#
# COMPACT_ATOMS: atom_id res chain seq x y z
N MET A 1 -14.10 2.31 -11.19
CA MET A 1 -13.00 1.33 -11.11
C MET A 1 -12.98 0.77 -9.69
N ARG A 2 -12.95 -0.55 -9.53
CA ARG A 2 -13.01 -1.23 -8.22
C ARG A 2 -11.60 -1.56 -7.76
N ILE A 3 -11.13 -0.90 -6.69
CA ILE A 3 -9.77 -1.04 -6.19
C ILE A 3 -9.79 -1.60 -4.77
N GLY A 4 -9.07 -2.71 -4.57
CA GLY A 4 -8.85 -3.30 -3.26
C GLY A 4 -7.47 -2.96 -2.71
N PHE A 5 -7.35 -2.83 -1.38
CA PHE A 5 -6.10 -2.62 -0.66
C PHE A 5 -5.88 -3.78 0.30
N LEU A 6 -5.02 -4.71 -0.08
CA LEU A 6 -4.77 -5.92 0.70
C LEU A 6 -3.75 -5.66 1.79
N VAL A 7 -4.19 -5.83 3.04
CA VAL A 7 -3.41 -5.48 4.23
C VAL A 7 -3.52 -6.55 5.32
N TRP A 8 -2.55 -6.56 6.22
CA TRP A 8 -2.53 -7.41 7.43
C TRP A 8 -2.14 -6.66 8.71
N ASN A 9 -1.83 -5.37 8.61
CA ASN A 9 -1.40 -4.53 9.73
C ASN A 9 -1.67 -3.04 9.47
N THR A 10 -1.63 -2.25 10.54
CA THR A 10 -1.89 -0.79 10.49
C THR A 10 -0.86 0.00 9.69
N PHE A 11 0.39 -0.46 9.65
CA PHE A 11 1.44 0.19 8.86
C PHE A 11 1.09 0.23 7.37
N GLN A 12 0.56 -0.86 6.82
CA GLN A 12 0.15 -0.93 5.41
C GLN A 12 -1.05 -0.03 5.12
N VAL A 13 -2.02 0.00 6.03
CA VAL A 13 -3.18 0.91 5.94
C VAL A 13 -2.70 2.36 5.85
N GLY A 14 -1.79 2.77 6.74
CA GLY A 14 -1.21 4.12 6.72
C GLY A 14 -0.41 4.42 5.45
N HIS A 15 0.31 3.45 4.90
CA HIS A 15 1.02 3.63 3.62
C HIS A 15 0.09 3.79 2.42
N PHE A 16 -1.09 3.16 2.46
CA PHE A 16 -2.09 3.29 1.39
C PHE A 16 -2.99 4.50 1.54
N ALA A 17 -2.96 5.19 2.67
CA ALA A 17 -3.87 6.28 3.00
C ALA A 17 -4.04 7.31 1.87
N GLU A 18 -2.94 7.83 1.35
CA GLU A 18 -2.97 8.85 0.31
C GLU A 18 -3.33 8.30 -1.07
N ILE A 19 -3.05 7.02 -1.31
CA ILE A 19 -3.48 6.32 -2.52
C ILE A 19 -5.00 6.10 -2.48
N MET A 20 -5.55 5.71 -1.33
CA MET A 20 -6.99 5.49 -1.14
C MET A 20 -7.80 6.76 -1.41
N ARG A 21 -7.29 7.94 -1.06
CA ARG A 21 -7.95 9.25 -1.31
C ARG A 21 -8.26 9.51 -2.79
N GLN A 22 -7.61 8.82 -3.70
CA GLN A 22 -7.75 9.02 -5.14
C GLN A 22 -8.89 8.20 -5.75
N PHE A 23 -9.65 7.45 -4.94
CA PHE A 23 -10.74 6.59 -5.38
C PHE A 23 -12.02 6.91 -4.63
N ASP A 24 -13.17 6.81 -5.32
CA ASP A 24 -14.47 7.18 -4.76
C ASP A 24 -14.97 6.16 -3.71
N GLU A 25 -14.53 4.90 -3.78
CA GLU A 25 -14.93 3.83 -2.84
C GLU A 25 -13.81 2.77 -2.71
N PRO A 26 -12.67 3.10 -2.09
CA PRO A 26 -11.59 2.13 -1.88
C PRO A 26 -12.02 1.06 -0.87
N ASP A 27 -11.67 -0.20 -1.11
CA ASP A 27 -11.99 -1.30 -0.19
C ASP A 27 -10.71 -1.84 0.47
N VAL A 28 -10.65 -1.77 1.81
CA VAL A 28 -9.53 -2.27 2.60
C VAL A 28 -9.80 -3.71 3.03
N ILE A 29 -9.00 -4.62 2.48
CA ILE A 29 -9.17 -6.06 2.66
C ILE A 29 -8.13 -6.53 3.68
N PHE A 30 -8.58 -6.83 4.89
CA PHE A 30 -7.75 -7.37 5.95
C PHE A 30 -7.64 -8.89 5.82
N ILE A 31 -6.44 -9.40 5.58
CA ILE A 31 -6.17 -10.84 5.66
C ILE A 31 -5.81 -11.22 7.09
N ASN A 32 -6.56 -12.18 7.62
CA ASN A 32 -6.39 -12.62 8.99
C ASN A 32 -5.12 -13.48 9.13
N ARG A 33 -3.97 -12.83 9.38
CA ARG A 33 -2.70 -13.52 9.70
C ARG A 33 -2.32 -13.45 11.17
N ASP A 34 -2.70 -12.38 11.87
CA ASP A 34 -2.47 -12.19 13.30
C ASP A 34 -3.31 -11.01 13.82
N VAL A 35 -4.07 -11.20 14.90
CA VAL A 35 -4.88 -10.15 15.55
C VAL A 35 -3.98 -9.05 16.13
N SER A 36 -2.71 -9.35 16.43
CA SER A 36 -1.77 -8.38 17.01
C SER A 36 -1.45 -7.21 16.07
N GLY A 37 -1.44 -7.43 14.76
CA GLY A 37 -1.10 -6.41 13.75
C GLY A 37 -2.14 -5.29 13.61
N LEU A 38 -3.34 -5.52 14.14
CA LEU A 38 -4.46 -4.58 14.19
C LEU A 38 -4.83 -4.23 15.64
N LYS A 39 -3.99 -4.62 16.61
CA LYS A 39 -4.19 -4.24 18.01
C LYS A 39 -4.23 -2.72 18.10
N ASN A 40 -5.37 -2.19 18.53
CA ASN A 40 -5.69 -0.76 18.62
C ASN A 40 -5.96 -0.04 17.27
N PHE A 41 -6.19 -0.77 16.18
CA PHE A 41 -6.72 -0.15 14.96
C PHE A 41 -8.21 0.12 15.14
N ASP A 42 -8.61 1.38 14.95
CA ASP A 42 -10.02 1.76 14.86
C ASP A 42 -10.42 1.85 13.37
N PRO A 43 -11.26 0.93 12.86
CA PRO A 43 -11.73 0.98 11.47
C PRO A 43 -12.47 2.27 11.13
N GLN A 44 -13.02 3.01 12.12
CA GLN A 44 -13.65 4.31 11.85
C GLN A 44 -12.67 5.32 11.24
N TRP A 45 -11.36 5.14 11.45
CA TRP A 45 -10.32 5.94 10.81
C TRP A 45 -10.40 5.89 9.26
N LEU A 46 -10.95 4.82 8.68
CA LEU A 46 -11.12 4.65 7.24
C LEU A 46 -12.25 5.50 6.65
N THR A 47 -13.22 5.91 7.47
CA THR A 47 -14.40 6.68 7.00
C THR A 47 -14.02 8.02 6.36
N ARG A 48 -12.96 8.67 6.85
CA ARG A 48 -12.42 9.93 6.27
C ARG A 48 -11.85 9.77 4.86
N TYR A 49 -11.66 8.54 4.42
CA TYR A 49 -11.20 8.15 3.08
C TYR A 49 -12.33 7.60 2.21
N GLY A 50 -13.59 7.62 2.69
CA GLY A 50 -14.70 6.94 2.01
C GLY A 50 -14.50 5.42 1.89
N ALA A 51 -13.58 4.86 2.70
CA ALA A 51 -13.11 3.50 2.52
C ALA A 51 -13.98 2.50 3.28
N TYR A 52 -14.35 1.42 2.60
CA TYR A 52 -14.93 0.25 3.25
C TYR A 52 -13.82 -0.65 3.80
N SER A 53 -14.17 -1.51 4.75
CA SER A 53 -13.24 -2.53 5.23
C SER A 53 -13.91 -3.87 5.41
N ARG A 54 -13.21 -4.93 5.06
CA ARG A 54 -13.64 -6.30 5.33
C ARG A 54 -12.49 -7.19 5.75
N PHE A 55 -12.82 -8.23 6.50
CA PHE A 55 -11.88 -9.24 6.97
C PHE A 55 -12.13 -10.54 6.21
N ILE A 56 -11.06 -11.13 5.68
CA ILE A 56 -11.12 -12.41 4.99
C ILE A 56 -10.05 -13.36 5.54
N ARG A 57 -10.30 -14.66 5.43
CA ARG A 57 -9.29 -15.69 5.72
C ARG A 57 -8.38 -15.85 4.52
N GLU A 58 -7.14 -16.30 4.76
CA GLU A 58 -6.22 -16.58 3.67
C GLU A 58 -6.76 -17.62 2.67
N THR A 59 -7.51 -18.61 3.17
CA THR A 59 -8.17 -19.64 2.35
C THR A 59 -9.16 -19.07 1.35
N ASP A 60 -9.71 -17.90 1.64
CA ASP A 60 -10.75 -17.26 0.84
C ASP A 60 -10.15 -16.24 -0.16
N LEU A 61 -8.84 -15.98 -0.12
CA LEU A 61 -8.19 -15.00 -1.02
C LEU A 61 -8.39 -15.26 -2.50
N ALA A 62 -8.51 -16.53 -2.89
CA ALA A 62 -8.74 -16.88 -4.29
C ALA A 62 -10.11 -16.37 -4.80
N SER A 63 -11.09 -16.16 -3.92
CA SER A 63 -12.43 -15.68 -4.31
C SER A 63 -12.41 -14.24 -4.83
N LEU A 64 -11.40 -13.46 -4.47
CA LEU A 64 -11.27 -12.05 -4.88
C LEU A 64 -11.03 -11.85 -6.38
N ASP A 65 -10.78 -12.93 -7.14
CA ASP A 65 -10.52 -12.85 -8.57
C ASP A 65 -11.77 -12.41 -9.37
N GLY A 66 -11.71 -11.23 -9.97
CA GLY A 66 -12.81 -10.59 -10.69
C GLY A 66 -13.72 -9.70 -9.83
N GLU A 67 -13.57 -9.71 -8.50
CA GLU A 67 -14.24 -8.75 -7.62
C GLU A 67 -13.68 -7.33 -7.79
N TYR A 68 -12.40 -7.21 -8.17
CA TYR A 68 -11.70 -5.94 -8.35
C TYR A 68 -11.05 -5.87 -9.72
N ASP A 69 -10.88 -4.65 -10.21
CA ASP A 69 -10.08 -4.40 -11.40
C ASP A 69 -8.58 -4.53 -11.03
N ALA A 70 -8.21 -4.03 -9.85
CA ALA A 70 -6.88 -4.23 -9.26
C ALA A 70 -6.92 -4.31 -7.73
N ILE A 71 -5.95 -5.06 -7.18
CA ILE A 71 -5.65 -5.09 -5.75
C ILE A 71 -4.23 -4.57 -5.54
N LEU A 72 -4.10 -3.58 -4.67
CA LEU A 72 -2.81 -3.05 -4.21
C LEU A 72 -2.33 -3.82 -2.98
N ALA A 73 -1.07 -4.23 -2.97
CA ALA A 73 -0.47 -4.96 -1.86
C ALA A 73 1.01 -4.58 -1.66
N GLN A 74 1.53 -4.79 -0.45
CA GLN A 74 2.96 -4.63 -0.14
C GLN A 74 3.70 -5.96 -0.01
N PHE A 75 3.03 -7.06 -0.35
CA PHE A 75 3.49 -8.44 -0.23
C PHE A 75 2.84 -9.29 -1.33
N THR A 76 3.40 -10.45 -1.61
CA THR A 76 2.77 -11.43 -2.51
C THR A 76 1.66 -12.14 -1.73
N PRO A 77 0.39 -12.03 -2.16
CA PRO A 77 -0.70 -12.78 -1.54
C PRO A 77 -0.40 -14.30 -1.62
N PRO A 78 -0.68 -15.08 -0.56
CA PRO A 78 -0.41 -16.52 -0.49
C PRO A 78 -1.38 -17.34 -1.36
N LEU A 79 -1.42 -17.05 -2.65
CA LEU A 79 -2.30 -17.71 -3.60
C LEU A 79 -1.62 -18.97 -4.16
N SER A 80 -2.37 -20.06 -4.26
CA SER A 80 -1.91 -21.28 -4.94
C SER A 80 -1.79 -21.09 -6.46
N LYS A 81 -2.55 -20.15 -7.03
CA LYS A 81 -2.51 -19.73 -8.44
C LYS A 81 -2.75 -18.23 -8.50
N ARG A 82 -2.08 -17.54 -9.43
CA ARG A 82 -2.35 -16.11 -9.66
C ARG A 82 -3.81 -15.87 -10.04
N TRP A 83 -4.34 -14.74 -9.60
CA TRP A 83 -5.58 -14.18 -10.13
C TRP A 83 -5.46 -13.96 -11.64
N LYS A 84 -6.55 -14.20 -12.36
CA LYS A 84 -6.61 -14.06 -13.82
C LYS A 84 -7.33 -12.80 -14.26
N LYS A 85 -8.36 -12.40 -13.51
CA LYS A 85 -9.23 -11.26 -13.78
C LYS A 85 -8.82 -10.03 -12.97
N THR A 86 -8.45 -10.21 -11.71
CA THR A 86 -7.93 -9.13 -10.85
C THR A 86 -6.43 -8.93 -11.06
N LYS A 87 -6.00 -7.68 -11.24
CA LYS A 87 -4.57 -7.33 -11.33
C LYS A 87 -3.93 -7.15 -9.96
N LEU A 88 -2.77 -7.75 -9.74
CA LEU A 88 -1.97 -7.53 -8.54
C LEU A 88 -0.98 -6.37 -8.77
N VAL A 89 -1.22 -5.25 -8.10
CA VAL A 89 -0.35 -4.08 -8.10
C VAL A 89 0.45 -4.06 -6.80
N MET A 90 1.78 -4.26 -6.88
CA MET A 90 2.63 -4.23 -5.70
C MET A 90 3.20 -2.83 -5.46
N CYS A 91 3.07 -2.33 -4.24
CA CYS A 91 3.63 -1.05 -3.82
C CYS A 91 4.91 -1.26 -3.03
N GLN A 92 5.93 -0.48 -3.37
CA GLN A 92 7.14 -0.45 -2.57
C GLN A 92 6.81 0.11 -1.18
N TYR A 93 7.42 -0.48 -0.14
CA TYR A 93 7.22 -0.03 1.25
C TYR A 93 8.53 0.41 1.93
N SER A 94 9.68 0.11 1.33
CA SER A 94 10.98 0.44 1.90
C SER A 94 12.08 0.41 0.84
N MET A 95 13.10 1.24 1.04
CA MET A 95 14.41 1.11 0.39
C MET A 95 15.50 0.65 1.38
N ALA A 96 15.23 0.77 2.68
CA ALA A 96 16.19 0.51 3.77
C ALA A 96 16.34 -0.96 4.14
N LYS A 97 15.51 -1.86 3.57
CA LYS A 97 15.55 -3.31 3.86
C LYS A 97 15.78 -4.12 2.59
N PRO A 98 16.97 -4.08 1.96
CA PRO A 98 17.17 -4.60 0.61
C PRO A 98 16.72 -6.04 0.41
N LYS A 99 17.03 -6.93 1.37
CA LYS A 99 16.63 -8.36 1.34
C LYS A 99 15.12 -8.56 1.23
N THR A 100 14.33 -7.64 1.80
CA THR A 100 12.86 -7.73 1.80
C THR A 100 12.21 -6.84 0.74
N ALA A 101 12.87 -5.73 0.40
CA ALA A 101 12.38 -4.74 -0.55
C ALA A 101 12.63 -5.15 -2.01
N TYR A 102 13.73 -5.83 -2.30
CA TYR A 102 14.18 -6.18 -3.66
C TYR A 102 14.39 -7.69 -3.79
N ASN A 103 13.30 -8.46 -3.74
CA ASN A 103 13.37 -9.92 -3.85
C ASN A 103 12.32 -10.48 -4.82
N ALA A 104 12.36 -11.80 -5.03
CA ALA A 104 11.56 -12.51 -6.03
C ALA A 104 10.04 -12.34 -5.90
N ARG A 105 9.53 -11.81 -4.78
CA ARG A 105 8.10 -11.54 -4.58
C ARG A 105 7.49 -10.65 -5.67
N TRP A 106 8.27 -9.75 -6.25
CA TRP A 106 7.84 -8.84 -7.31
C TRP A 106 7.46 -9.58 -8.59
N LEU A 107 8.04 -10.76 -8.84
CA LEU A 107 7.70 -11.59 -10.01
C LEU A 107 6.21 -11.86 -10.06
N ALA A 108 5.54 -11.98 -8.91
CA ALA A 108 4.12 -12.29 -8.79
C ALA A 108 3.19 -11.15 -9.24
N SER A 109 3.69 -9.91 -9.29
CA SER A 109 2.88 -8.73 -9.59
C SER A 109 2.64 -8.53 -11.08
N ASP A 110 1.50 -7.94 -11.43
CA ASP A 110 1.22 -7.43 -12.78
C ASP A 110 1.88 -6.05 -12.99
N LEU A 111 2.03 -5.27 -11.90
CA LEU A 111 2.63 -3.93 -11.92
C LEU A 111 3.30 -3.62 -10.57
N GLY A 112 4.48 -3.00 -10.60
CA GLY A 112 5.18 -2.46 -9.44
C GLY A 112 5.14 -0.93 -9.37
N LEU A 113 4.62 -0.38 -8.28
CA LEU A 113 4.69 1.05 -7.96
C LEU A 113 5.96 1.30 -7.12
N VAL A 114 6.93 2.00 -7.71
CA VAL A 114 8.27 2.16 -7.15
C VAL A 114 8.61 3.62 -6.89
N TYR A 115 9.45 3.86 -5.88
CA TYR A 115 9.73 5.19 -5.38
C TYR A 115 10.60 6.04 -6.32
N GLY A 116 11.41 5.42 -7.18
CA GLY A 116 12.26 6.14 -8.12
C GLY A 116 13.21 5.24 -8.89
N GLY A 117 14.07 5.85 -9.71
CA GLY A 117 14.92 5.16 -10.68
C GLY A 117 15.83 4.07 -10.11
N PHE A 118 16.32 4.23 -8.88
CA PHE A 118 17.10 3.16 -8.23
C PHE A 118 16.28 1.88 -8.04
N SER A 119 15.04 2.02 -7.55
CA SER A 119 14.16 0.88 -7.31
C SER A 119 13.65 0.29 -8.62
N ASP A 120 13.39 1.15 -9.61
CA ASP A 120 13.02 0.75 -10.96
C ASP A 120 14.10 -0.11 -11.65
N ASN A 121 15.37 0.29 -11.60
CA ASN A 121 16.48 -0.46 -12.19
C ASN A 121 16.65 -1.89 -11.61
N ILE A 122 16.11 -2.15 -10.42
CA ILE A 122 16.16 -3.47 -9.77
C ILE A 122 14.85 -4.22 -9.99
N ILE A 123 13.71 -3.58 -9.68
CA ILE A 123 12.38 -4.20 -9.70
C ILE A 123 11.84 -4.34 -11.13
N GLY A 124 12.14 -3.41 -12.02
CA GLY A 124 11.75 -3.42 -13.44
C GLY A 124 12.29 -4.64 -14.22
N LYS A 125 13.29 -5.33 -13.66
CA LYS A 125 13.80 -6.62 -14.19
C LYS A 125 12.91 -7.81 -13.82
N MET A 126 11.96 -7.64 -12.90
CA MET A 126 11.09 -8.69 -12.36
C MET A 126 9.63 -8.51 -12.78
N CYS A 127 9.16 -7.27 -12.90
CA CYS A 127 7.82 -6.94 -13.33
C CYS A 127 7.80 -5.56 -14.02
N PRO A 128 6.76 -5.22 -14.80
CA PRO A 128 6.52 -3.85 -15.24
C PRO A 128 6.46 -2.91 -14.03
N THR A 129 6.99 -1.70 -14.17
CA THR A 129 7.10 -0.73 -13.08
C THR A 129 6.66 0.68 -13.50
N VAL A 130 6.18 1.45 -12.54
CA VAL A 130 5.88 2.88 -12.65
C VAL A 130 6.57 3.62 -11.50
N LEU A 131 7.27 4.71 -11.84
CA LEU A 131 7.91 5.60 -10.88
C LEU A 131 6.86 6.57 -10.33
N CYS A 132 6.46 6.38 -9.08
CA CYS A 132 5.39 7.16 -8.46
C CYS A 132 5.80 7.85 -7.16
N GLY A 133 7.06 7.72 -6.73
CA GLY A 133 7.45 8.20 -5.40
C GLY A 133 6.81 7.39 -4.28
N ASN A 134 6.84 7.93 -3.06
CA ASN A 134 6.19 7.34 -1.90
C ASN A 134 5.03 8.22 -1.47
N ALA A 135 3.81 7.76 -1.76
CA ALA A 135 2.56 8.51 -1.53
C ALA A 135 2.37 8.99 -0.09
N ARG A 136 3.03 8.33 0.89
CA ARG A 136 3.03 8.79 2.28
C ARG A 136 3.57 10.21 2.46
N PHE A 137 4.43 10.67 1.54
CA PHE A 137 4.99 12.02 1.58
C PHE A 137 4.22 13.02 0.70
N ASP A 138 3.18 12.60 -0.02
CA ASP A 138 2.37 13.53 -0.84
C ASP A 138 1.83 14.71 -0.01
N PRO A 139 1.33 14.53 1.23
CA PRO A 139 0.89 15.66 2.05
C PRO A 139 1.98 16.70 2.32
N LEU A 140 3.25 16.30 2.39
CA LEU A 140 4.37 17.22 2.57
C LEU A 140 4.54 18.10 1.32
N PHE A 141 4.59 17.46 0.15
CA PHE A 141 4.83 18.17 -1.12
C PHE A 141 3.61 18.97 -1.57
N GLU A 142 2.40 18.53 -1.22
CA GLU A 142 1.14 19.20 -1.50
C GLU A 142 0.76 20.24 -0.44
N LYS A 143 1.60 20.45 0.58
CA LYS A 143 1.35 21.38 1.69
C LYS A 143 0.03 21.11 2.43
N ARG A 144 -0.34 19.82 2.52
CA ARG A 144 -1.49 19.32 3.27
C ARG A 144 -1.11 18.75 4.64
N LEU A 145 0.18 18.69 4.97
CA LEU A 145 0.59 18.39 6.33
C LEU A 145 0.10 19.51 7.24
N ASP A 146 -0.81 19.15 8.13
CA ASP A 146 -1.21 19.98 9.24
C ASP A 146 -0.01 20.16 10.18
N SER A 147 0.44 21.41 10.30
CA SER A 147 1.56 21.78 11.17
C SER A 147 1.30 21.45 12.64
N GLU A 148 0.04 21.39 13.07
CA GLU A 148 -0.32 21.03 14.45
C GLU A 148 -0.15 19.52 14.69
N PHE A 149 -0.31 18.69 13.65
CA PHE A 149 -0.18 17.23 13.73
C PHE A 149 1.27 16.75 13.78
N LEU A 150 2.23 17.61 13.39
CA LEU A 150 3.66 17.31 13.43
C LEU A 150 4.28 17.52 14.83
N GLY A 151 3.50 17.98 15.82
CA GLY A 151 4.05 18.55 17.05
C GLY A 151 4.79 19.87 16.76
N PRO A 152 5.25 20.62 17.77
CA PRO A 152 5.93 21.88 17.53
C PRO A 152 7.22 21.64 16.72
N VAL A 153 7.17 21.93 15.42
CA VAL A 153 8.33 21.94 14.50
C VAL A 153 9.22 23.16 14.77
N ASP A 154 8.80 24.06 15.66
CA ASP A 154 9.45 25.33 16.03
C ASP A 154 10.85 25.22 16.68
N LYS A 155 11.49 24.05 16.68
CA LYS A 155 12.85 23.89 17.23
C LYS A 155 13.86 23.11 16.39
N VAL A 156 13.55 22.72 15.16
CA VAL A 156 14.58 22.16 14.27
C VAL A 156 14.68 23.03 13.03
N GLY A 157 15.59 24.00 13.10
CA GLY A 157 15.94 24.91 12.02
C GLY A 157 16.51 24.17 10.81
N LEU A 158 15.64 23.59 10.00
CA LEU A 158 15.95 23.17 8.65
C LEU A 158 15.66 24.36 7.72
N GLN A 159 16.63 25.26 7.63
CA GLN A 159 16.76 26.10 6.46
C GLN A 159 17.14 25.18 5.30
N ILE A 160 16.22 25.00 4.37
CA ILE A 160 16.54 24.46 3.05
C ILE A 160 17.05 25.65 2.24
N THR A 161 18.37 25.72 2.09
CA THR A 161 19.06 26.59 1.14
C THR A 161 19.01 25.99 -0.26
#